data_AF-A0A7V9HUG0-F1
#
_entry.id   AF-A0A7V9HUG0-F1
#
_cell.length_a   1.000
_cell.length_b   1.000
_cell.length_c   1.000
_cell.angle_alpha   90.00
_cell.angle_beta   90.00
_cell.angle_gamma   90.00
#
_symmetry.space_group_name_H-M   'P 1'
#
loop_
_entity.id
_entity.type
_entity.pdbx_description
1 polymer ?
#
loop_
_entity_poly.entity_id
_entity_poly.type
_entity_poly.pdbx_seq_one_letter_code
_entity_poly.pdbx_strand_id
1 'polypeptide(L)'
;MSEIFYRQGIPTERCLTVIGFPDGSSIGVRSAPNLIRPAHMFRYLKQRRHAELKASLDYFIERETKNGFWQLPSEETARYAQVLQYLASSYAKMAALLEEEYIFNWLAWDGDNMLASGAILDYGSIRQFAAKHDKYRFKDVDRYSASLSEQRHWARMIVQVFAQAIGFIQSGEKQNLRTFKHAECLKTFNLAFETERNRRMLWRIGFSPEQIDHLMNKARKEINDFDKAISYFEDRKVSKGIEKLPDGFTHNPVFLIRNLLRLLPAYYVAQKIGRADDQSAYMPHDIFCKIMAASYVVKRDLELTPARVSYVQAFQESYLKLIASLGEPFDEVLKSLQERSAIINHRHRLTGDAMVFIIEEVIAMKGKIRIDGLQEALDAFIDSQVLIPGKWQPVLPEQLKPDTLKSRLLNKIQANLEEYKESI
;
A
#
# COMPACT_ATOMS: atom_id res chain seq x y z
N MET A 1 -2.22 -12.55 4.88
CA MET A 1 -2.11 -11.18 4.37
C MET A 1 -3.16 -10.25 4.98
N SER A 2 -4.46 -10.58 4.92
CA SER A 2 -5.55 -9.78 5.53
C SER A 2 -5.28 -9.33 6.98
N GLU A 3 -4.81 -10.24 7.83
CA GLU A 3 -4.51 -9.95 9.24
C GLU A 3 -3.35 -8.97 9.42
N ILE A 4 -2.32 -9.08 8.56
CA ILE A 4 -1.19 -8.14 8.54
C ILE A 4 -1.71 -6.75 8.17
N PHE A 5 -2.48 -6.64 7.08
CA PHE A 5 -3.02 -5.37 6.60
C PHE A 5 -3.94 -4.72 7.64
N TYR A 6 -4.82 -5.50 8.26
CA TYR A 6 -5.68 -4.97 9.32
C TYR A 6 -4.89 -4.45 10.52
N ARG A 7 -3.91 -5.23 11.02
CA ARG A 7 -3.07 -4.80 12.16
C ARG A 7 -2.19 -3.59 11.79
N GLN A 8 -1.87 -3.41 10.51
CA GLN A 8 -1.23 -2.21 9.97
C GLN A 8 -2.18 -1.00 9.77
N GLY A 9 -3.48 -1.14 10.06
CA GLY A 9 -4.46 -0.08 9.84
C GLY A 9 -4.79 0.17 8.36
N ILE A 10 -4.47 -0.79 7.47
CA ILE A 10 -4.90 -0.78 6.09
C ILE A 10 -6.35 -1.31 6.05
N PRO A 11 -7.32 -0.57 5.49
CA PRO A 11 -8.71 -1.03 5.41
C PRO A 11 -8.84 -2.34 4.63
N THR A 12 -9.31 -3.40 5.29
CA THR A 12 -9.46 -4.74 4.71
C THR A 12 -10.53 -5.58 5.41
N GLU A 13 -11.04 -6.60 4.73
CA GLU A 13 -11.65 -7.76 5.40
C GLU A 13 -10.67 -8.49 6.32
N ARG A 14 -11.20 -9.20 7.32
CA ARG A 14 -10.49 -10.08 8.25
C ARG A 14 -10.68 -11.54 7.89
N CYS A 15 -9.74 -12.39 8.30
CA CYS A 15 -9.89 -13.84 8.29
C CYS A 15 -10.07 -14.32 9.74
N LEU A 16 -11.26 -14.85 10.08
CA LEU A 16 -11.58 -15.31 11.42
C LEU A 16 -11.04 -16.71 11.68
N THR A 17 -11.16 -17.61 10.71
CA THR A 17 -10.66 -18.98 10.81
C THR A 17 -10.47 -19.60 9.42
N VAL A 18 -9.59 -20.59 9.34
CA VAL A 18 -9.40 -21.46 8.18
C VAL A 18 -9.71 -22.89 8.61
N ILE A 19 -10.73 -23.48 7.99
CA ILE A 19 -11.18 -24.84 8.25
C ILE A 19 -10.66 -25.73 7.13
N GLY A 20 -9.71 -26.62 7.43
CA GLY A 20 -9.19 -27.58 6.46
C GLY A 20 -9.92 -28.93 6.53
N PHE A 21 -10.12 -29.57 5.38
CA PHE A 21 -10.76 -30.88 5.25
C PHE A 21 -9.75 -31.98 4.87
N PRO A 22 -10.09 -33.27 5.07
CA PRO A 22 -9.21 -34.40 4.74
C PRO A 22 -8.89 -34.55 3.25
N ASP A 23 -9.76 -34.07 2.36
CA ASP A 23 -9.58 -34.10 0.91
C ASP A 23 -8.64 -33.00 0.39
N GLY A 24 -8.07 -32.20 1.29
CA GLY A 24 -7.18 -31.08 0.95
C GLY A 24 -7.91 -29.76 0.70
N SER A 25 -9.24 -29.75 0.63
CA SER A 25 -10.01 -28.52 0.52
C SER A 25 -9.97 -27.69 1.82
N SER A 26 -10.31 -26.41 1.73
CA SER A 26 -10.41 -25.54 2.90
C SER A 26 -11.46 -24.44 2.74
N ILE A 27 -11.99 -23.97 3.86
CA ILE A 27 -12.89 -22.82 3.95
C ILE A 27 -12.21 -21.72 4.75
N GLY A 28 -12.03 -20.56 4.15
CA GLY A 28 -11.65 -19.34 4.85
C GLY A 28 -12.89 -18.54 5.27
N VAL A 29 -13.11 -18.38 6.58
CA VAL A 29 -14.21 -17.58 7.11
C VAL A 29 -13.76 -16.12 7.15
N ARG A 30 -14.32 -15.31 6.23
CA ARG A 30 -14.01 -13.89 6.09
C ARG A 30 -15.03 -13.03 6.84
N SER A 31 -14.60 -11.88 7.35
CA SER A 31 -15.47 -10.95 8.07
C SER A 31 -15.14 -9.50 7.77
N ALA A 32 -16.18 -8.70 7.59
CA ALA A 32 -16.11 -7.24 7.53
C ALA A 32 -17.41 -6.65 8.08
N PRO A 33 -17.43 -5.40 8.58
CA PRO A 33 -18.65 -4.73 9.04
C PRO A 33 -19.76 -4.66 7.97
N ASN A 34 -19.35 -4.65 6.70
CA ASN A 34 -20.20 -4.63 5.53
C ASN A 34 -19.48 -5.25 4.32
N LEU A 35 -20.00 -6.36 3.78
CA LEU A 35 -19.40 -7.10 2.66
C LEU A 35 -19.93 -6.66 1.28
N ILE A 36 -20.69 -5.56 1.22
CA ILE A 36 -21.18 -5.02 -0.05
C ILE A 36 -19.99 -4.48 -0.87
N ARG A 37 -19.93 -4.89 -2.15
CA ARG A 37 -18.98 -4.45 -3.16
C ARG A 37 -19.67 -3.46 -4.12
N PRO A 38 -18.96 -2.55 -4.81
CA PRO A 38 -19.56 -1.71 -5.84
C PRO A 38 -20.25 -2.52 -6.95
N ALA A 39 -19.68 -3.67 -7.34
CA ALA A 39 -20.27 -4.58 -8.32
C ALA A 39 -21.71 -5.04 -7.98
N HIS A 40 -22.05 -5.21 -6.69
CA HIS A 40 -23.41 -5.57 -6.27
C HIS A 40 -24.44 -4.49 -6.62
N MET A 41 -24.03 -3.22 -6.65
CA MET A 41 -24.87 -2.07 -7.00
C MET A 41 -24.78 -1.79 -8.51
N PHE A 42 -23.56 -1.77 -9.07
CA PHE A 42 -23.32 -1.38 -10.46
C PHE A 42 -23.97 -2.34 -11.46
N ARG A 43 -24.18 -3.61 -11.11
CA ARG A 43 -24.96 -4.54 -11.94
C ARG A 43 -26.38 -4.02 -12.22
N TYR A 44 -27.06 -3.43 -11.24
CA TYR A 44 -28.43 -2.91 -11.41
C TYR A 44 -28.43 -1.61 -12.20
N LEU A 45 -27.43 -0.76 -12.00
CA LEU A 45 -27.20 0.41 -12.85
C LEU A 45 -27.00 0.00 -14.32
N LYS A 46 -26.23 -1.06 -14.58
CA LYS A 46 -26.01 -1.57 -15.95
C LYS A 46 -27.30 -2.08 -16.58
N GLN A 47 -28.14 -2.76 -15.80
CA GLN A 47 -29.45 -3.28 -16.21
C GLN A 47 -30.58 -2.23 -16.23
N ARG A 48 -30.31 -0.97 -15.86
CA ARG A 48 -31.33 0.09 -15.70
C ARG A 48 -32.45 -0.26 -14.72
N ARG A 49 -32.14 -1.09 -13.72
CA ARG A 49 -33.06 -1.52 -12.65
C ARG A 49 -33.03 -0.51 -11.51
N HIS A 50 -33.84 0.55 -11.64
CA HIS A 50 -33.82 1.72 -10.77
C HIS A 50 -34.13 1.37 -9.30
N ALA A 51 -35.23 0.66 -9.04
CA ALA A 51 -35.66 0.32 -7.69
C ALA A 51 -34.63 -0.55 -6.95
N GLU A 52 -34.06 -1.53 -7.63
CA GLU A 52 -33.07 -2.44 -7.06
C GLU A 52 -31.72 -1.75 -6.84
N LEU A 53 -31.32 -0.85 -7.74
CA LEU A 53 -30.15 0.00 -7.53
C LEU A 53 -30.34 0.85 -6.27
N LYS A 54 -31.46 1.57 -6.15
CA LYS A 54 -31.77 2.40 -4.99
C LYS A 54 -31.77 1.58 -3.71
N ALA A 55 -32.49 0.46 -3.68
CA ALA A 55 -32.57 -0.41 -2.52
C ALA A 55 -31.18 -0.95 -2.11
N SER A 56 -30.35 -1.33 -3.07
CA SER A 56 -28.99 -1.83 -2.78
C SER A 56 -28.07 -0.75 -2.21
N LEU A 57 -28.15 0.48 -2.74
CA LEU A 57 -27.36 1.61 -2.24
C LEU A 57 -27.87 2.07 -0.86
N ASP A 58 -29.19 2.15 -0.67
CA ASP A 58 -29.79 2.55 0.60
C ASP A 58 -29.50 1.56 1.72
N TYR A 59 -29.54 0.26 1.42
CA TYR A 59 -29.11 -0.77 2.36
C TYR A 59 -27.64 -0.60 2.76
N PHE A 60 -26.76 -0.35 1.79
CA PHE A 60 -25.35 -0.08 2.07
C PHE A 60 -25.19 1.16 2.97
N ILE A 61 -25.85 2.27 2.63
CA ILE A 61 -25.82 3.50 3.43
C ILE A 61 -26.32 3.27 4.86
N GLU A 62 -27.45 2.58 5.02
CA GLU A 62 -28.02 2.28 6.34
C GLU A 62 -27.04 1.48 7.20
N ARG A 63 -26.37 0.49 6.60
CA ARG A 63 -25.33 -0.30 7.27
C ARG A 63 -24.15 0.56 7.71
N GLU A 64 -23.65 1.45 6.85
CA GLU A 64 -22.53 2.35 7.21
C GLU A 64 -22.91 3.32 8.35
N THR A 65 -24.14 3.84 8.34
CA THR A 65 -24.68 4.67 9.43
C THR A 65 -24.86 3.87 10.72
N LYS A 66 -25.44 2.66 10.65
CA LYS A 66 -25.64 1.78 11.82
C LYS A 66 -24.33 1.33 12.45
N ASN A 67 -23.29 1.13 11.63
CA ASN A 67 -21.95 0.82 12.09
C ASN A 67 -21.23 2.05 12.71
N GLY A 68 -21.83 3.25 12.63
CA GLY A 68 -21.27 4.50 13.17
C GLY A 68 -20.19 5.13 12.29
N PHE A 69 -20.01 4.66 11.06
CA PHE A 69 -18.99 5.20 10.16
C PHE A 69 -19.42 6.50 9.51
N TRP A 70 -20.71 6.63 9.17
CA TRP A 70 -21.25 7.79 8.46
C TRP A 70 -22.27 8.55 9.30
N GLN A 71 -22.19 9.88 9.23
CA GLN A 71 -23.20 10.79 9.76
C GLN A 71 -23.80 11.53 8.58
N LEU A 72 -25.11 11.34 8.38
CA LEU A 72 -25.80 11.81 7.18
C LEU A 72 -26.97 12.71 7.57
N PRO A 73 -27.23 13.77 6.78
CA PRO A 73 -28.42 14.59 6.96
C PRO A 73 -29.68 13.78 6.66
N SER A 74 -30.82 14.23 7.23
CA SER A 74 -32.11 13.58 7.04
C SER A 74 -32.70 13.79 5.64
N GLU A 75 -32.33 14.88 4.96
CA GLU A 75 -32.82 15.21 3.61
C GLU A 75 -32.10 14.33 2.56
N GLU A 76 -32.87 13.71 1.66
CA GLU A 76 -32.40 12.65 0.76
C GLU A 76 -31.34 13.13 -0.24
N THR A 77 -31.51 14.31 -0.83
CA THR A 77 -30.58 14.89 -1.81
C THR A 77 -29.23 15.19 -1.16
N ALA A 78 -29.25 15.87 -0.01
CA ALA A 78 -28.08 16.18 0.80
C ALA A 78 -27.44 14.89 1.34
N ARG A 79 -28.24 13.87 1.68
CA ARG A 79 -27.77 12.56 2.10
C ARG A 79 -26.93 11.91 0.99
N TYR A 80 -27.45 11.81 -0.24
CA TYR A 80 -26.69 11.22 -1.34
C TYR A 80 -25.47 12.05 -1.73
N ALA A 81 -25.55 13.38 -1.68
CA ALA A 81 -24.40 14.24 -1.90
C ALA A 81 -23.29 13.96 -0.87
N GLN A 82 -23.62 13.85 0.42
CA GLN A 82 -22.68 13.52 1.48
C GLN A 82 -22.11 12.09 1.34
N VAL A 83 -22.93 11.13 0.90
CA VAL A 83 -22.47 9.76 0.58
C VAL A 83 -21.40 9.78 -0.51
N LEU A 84 -21.57 10.59 -1.57
CA LEU A 84 -20.54 10.75 -2.60
C LEU A 84 -19.24 11.34 -2.06
N GLN A 85 -19.31 12.25 -1.08
CA GLN A 85 -18.12 12.80 -0.43
C GLN A 85 -17.37 11.74 0.38
N TYR A 86 -18.09 10.90 1.12
CA TYR A 86 -17.50 9.78 1.85
C TYR A 86 -16.85 8.77 0.92
N LEU A 87 -17.57 8.32 -0.12
CA LEU A 87 -17.03 7.39 -1.11
C LEU A 87 -15.80 7.97 -1.81
N ALA A 88 -15.86 9.23 -2.25
CA ALA A 88 -14.73 9.90 -2.88
C ALA A 88 -13.50 9.92 -1.96
N SER A 89 -13.69 10.30 -0.70
CA SER A 89 -12.60 10.37 0.28
C SER A 89 -12.01 8.98 0.59
N SER A 90 -12.85 7.97 0.78
CA SER A 90 -12.39 6.60 1.09
C SER A 90 -11.60 5.99 -0.06
N TYR A 91 -12.13 6.04 -1.30
CA TYR A 91 -11.42 5.49 -2.46
C TYR A 91 -10.15 6.27 -2.80
N ALA A 92 -10.12 7.58 -2.55
CA ALA A 92 -8.94 8.40 -2.74
C ALA A 92 -7.81 8.03 -1.76
N LYS A 93 -8.13 7.95 -0.46
CA LYS A 93 -7.18 7.53 0.57
C LYS A 93 -6.66 6.12 0.30
N MET A 94 -7.56 5.23 -0.09
CA MET A 94 -7.23 3.86 -0.44
C MET A 94 -6.27 3.80 -1.63
N ALA A 95 -6.54 4.52 -2.72
CA ALA A 95 -5.67 4.55 -3.88
C ALA A 95 -4.27 5.11 -3.55
N ALA A 96 -4.20 6.16 -2.72
CA ALA A 96 -2.94 6.74 -2.27
C ALA A 96 -2.14 5.74 -1.41
N LEU A 97 -2.82 5.01 -0.53
CA LEU A 97 -2.21 3.96 0.29
C LEU A 97 -1.63 2.85 -0.58
N LEU A 98 -2.40 2.34 -1.54
CA LEU A 98 -1.94 1.30 -2.45
C LEU A 98 -0.69 1.72 -3.23
N GLU A 99 -0.66 2.97 -3.71
CA GLU A 99 0.46 3.51 -4.48
C GLU A 99 1.72 3.64 -3.63
N GLU A 100 1.62 4.24 -2.44
CA GLU A 100 2.78 4.50 -1.57
C GLU A 100 3.29 3.25 -0.84
N GLU A 101 2.41 2.28 -0.54
CA GLU A 101 2.81 1.02 0.09
C GLU A 101 3.19 -0.08 -0.93
N TYR A 102 3.15 0.23 -2.23
CA TYR A 102 3.39 -0.70 -3.35
C TYR A 102 2.51 -1.96 -3.26
N ILE A 103 1.22 -1.75 -3.01
CA ILE A 103 0.23 -2.81 -2.94
C ILE A 103 -0.56 -2.83 -4.26
N PHE A 104 -0.49 -3.96 -4.93
CA PHE A 104 -1.30 -4.24 -6.10
C PHE A 104 -2.63 -4.86 -5.68
N ASN A 105 -3.72 -4.22 -6.11
CA ASN A 105 -5.07 -4.76 -6.07
C ASN A 105 -5.77 -4.50 -7.41
N TRP A 106 -6.45 -5.52 -7.93
CA TRP A 106 -7.13 -5.41 -9.21
C TRP A 106 -8.48 -4.71 -9.07
N LEU A 107 -8.52 -3.43 -9.43
CA LEU A 107 -9.70 -2.57 -9.33
C LEU A 107 -10.58 -2.52 -10.59
N ALA A 108 -10.12 -3.08 -11.71
CA ALA A 108 -11.00 -3.25 -12.87
C ALA A 108 -12.05 -4.31 -12.52
N TRP A 109 -13.16 -4.40 -13.27
CA TRP A 109 -14.35 -5.22 -12.95
C TRP A 109 -15.31 -4.60 -11.93
N ASP A 110 -15.59 -3.30 -12.07
CA ASP A 110 -16.56 -2.60 -11.20
C ASP A 110 -16.19 -2.68 -9.71
N GLY A 111 -14.91 -2.86 -9.37
CA GLY A 111 -14.44 -2.95 -7.99
C GLY A 111 -14.90 -4.22 -7.26
N ASP A 112 -15.03 -5.35 -7.94
CA ASP A 112 -15.37 -6.64 -7.31
C ASP A 112 -14.39 -7.08 -6.22
N ASN A 113 -13.10 -6.77 -6.32
CA ASN A 113 -12.06 -7.04 -5.31
C ASN A 113 -11.95 -5.92 -4.25
N MET A 114 -13.01 -5.14 -4.07
CA MET A 114 -13.09 -4.07 -3.08
C MET A 114 -14.46 -4.08 -2.40
N LEU A 115 -14.45 -3.72 -1.12
CA LEU A 115 -15.66 -3.32 -0.42
C LEU A 115 -16.09 -1.93 -0.90
N ALA A 116 -17.39 -1.69 -0.94
CA ALA A 116 -17.97 -0.39 -1.28
C ALA A 116 -17.52 0.72 -0.32
N SER A 117 -17.11 0.37 0.90
CA SER A 117 -16.48 1.26 1.87
C SER A 117 -15.05 1.70 1.52
N GLY A 118 -14.43 1.09 0.49
CA GLY A 118 -13.06 1.35 0.06
C GLY A 118 -12.00 0.45 0.71
N ALA A 119 -12.41 -0.65 1.34
CA ALA A 119 -11.50 -1.64 1.94
C ALA A 119 -11.15 -2.78 0.99
N ILE A 120 -9.93 -3.31 1.13
CA ILE A 120 -9.42 -4.47 0.38
C ILE A 120 -10.26 -5.71 0.68
N LEU A 121 -10.54 -6.48 -0.37
CA LEU A 121 -11.17 -7.79 -0.27
C LEU A 121 -10.61 -8.70 -1.38
N ASP A 122 -10.72 -10.02 -1.19
CA ASP A 122 -10.37 -11.04 -2.18
C ASP A 122 -8.88 -11.14 -2.48
N TYR A 123 -8.16 -11.77 -1.56
CA TYR A 123 -6.70 -11.94 -1.56
C TYR A 123 -6.16 -12.95 -2.59
N GLY A 124 -6.79 -13.09 -3.77
CA GLY A 124 -6.29 -13.95 -4.85
C GLY A 124 -5.13 -13.31 -5.62
N SER A 125 -5.40 -12.17 -6.27
CA SER A 125 -4.42 -11.47 -7.11
C SER A 125 -3.65 -10.37 -6.38
N ILE A 126 -3.90 -10.17 -5.08
CA ILE A 126 -3.26 -9.11 -4.30
C ILE A 126 -1.76 -9.40 -4.17
N ARG A 127 -0.93 -8.39 -4.38
CA ARG A 127 0.52 -8.46 -4.18
C ARG A 127 0.99 -7.26 -3.38
N GLN A 128 2.01 -7.47 -2.57
CA GLN A 128 2.78 -6.39 -1.95
C GLN A 128 4.21 -6.49 -2.49
N PHE A 129 4.80 -5.34 -2.83
CA PHE A 129 6.14 -5.30 -3.38
C PHE A 129 7.11 -4.54 -2.47
N ALA A 130 8.38 -4.94 -2.52
CA ALA A 130 9.44 -4.18 -1.86
C ALA A 130 9.81 -2.88 -2.62
N ALA A 131 9.55 -2.84 -3.92
CA ALA A 131 9.76 -1.68 -4.78
C ALA A 131 8.59 -1.42 -5.73
N LYS A 132 8.61 -0.26 -6.39
CA LYS A 132 7.54 0.20 -7.26
C LYS A 132 7.54 -0.54 -8.60
N HIS A 133 6.97 -1.74 -8.61
CA HIS A 133 6.67 -2.49 -9.85
C HIS A 133 5.42 -1.92 -10.55
N ASP A 134 5.45 -0.64 -10.91
CA ASP A 134 4.31 0.08 -11.54
C ASP A 134 3.94 -0.41 -12.94
N LYS A 135 4.75 -1.29 -13.53
CA LYS A 135 4.46 -1.98 -14.79
C LYS A 135 4.00 -3.43 -14.60
N TYR A 136 3.92 -3.91 -13.36
CA TYR A 136 3.35 -5.23 -13.08
C TYR A 136 1.90 -5.28 -13.56
N ARG A 137 1.56 -6.36 -14.25
CA ARG A 137 0.18 -6.71 -14.62
C ARG A 137 -0.04 -8.19 -14.42
N PHE A 138 -1.07 -8.52 -13.66
CA PHE A 138 -1.57 -9.88 -13.52
C PHE A 138 -2.28 -10.30 -14.80
N LYS A 139 -2.04 -11.53 -15.26
CA LYS A 139 -2.70 -12.14 -16.41
C LYS A 139 -3.85 -13.02 -15.93
N ASP A 140 -5.05 -12.61 -16.28
CA ASP A 140 -6.24 -13.45 -16.19
C ASP A 140 -6.49 -14.14 -17.54
N VAL A 141 -7.47 -15.04 -17.61
CA VAL A 141 -7.74 -15.93 -18.75
C VAL A 141 -7.63 -15.23 -20.11
N ASP A 142 -8.28 -14.07 -20.26
CA ASP A 142 -8.39 -13.34 -21.53
C ASP A 142 -7.82 -11.90 -21.50
N ARG A 143 -7.31 -11.42 -20.36
CA ARG A 143 -6.92 -10.01 -20.20
C ARG A 143 -5.83 -9.79 -19.16
N TYR A 144 -5.21 -8.62 -19.24
CA TYR A 144 -4.29 -8.15 -18.20
C TYR A 144 -4.99 -7.18 -17.25
N SER A 145 -4.58 -7.22 -15.99
CA SER A 145 -5.04 -6.28 -14.97
C SER A 145 -4.58 -4.85 -15.27
N ALA A 146 -5.12 -3.91 -14.50
CA ALA A 146 -4.50 -2.61 -14.32
C ALA A 146 -3.08 -2.77 -13.73
N SER A 147 -2.21 -1.77 -13.89
CA SER A 147 -0.94 -1.70 -13.14
C SER A 147 -1.07 -0.82 -11.89
N LEU A 148 -0.05 -0.79 -11.00
CA LEU A 148 -0.08 0.07 -9.81
C LEU A 148 -0.39 1.53 -10.15
N SER A 149 0.25 2.07 -11.19
CA SER A 149 0.06 3.46 -11.63
C SER A 149 -1.35 3.75 -12.17
N GLU A 150 -2.10 2.71 -12.54
CA GLU A 150 -3.46 2.83 -13.05
C GLU A 150 -4.53 2.69 -11.95
N GLN A 151 -4.16 2.23 -10.74
CA GLN A 151 -5.11 2.00 -9.65
C GLN A 151 -5.83 3.29 -9.22
N ARG A 152 -5.12 4.42 -9.18
CA ARG A 152 -5.73 5.74 -8.95
C ARG A 152 -6.84 6.04 -9.95
N HIS A 153 -6.59 5.77 -11.23
CA HIS A 153 -7.57 6.01 -12.29
C HIS A 153 -8.82 5.14 -12.08
N TRP A 154 -8.63 3.85 -11.79
CA TRP A 154 -9.76 2.94 -11.57
C TRP A 154 -10.55 3.25 -10.30
N ALA A 155 -9.89 3.61 -9.19
CA ALA A 155 -10.56 4.07 -7.98
C ALA A 155 -11.40 5.33 -8.25
N ARG A 156 -10.85 6.29 -9.01
CA ARG A 156 -11.58 7.49 -9.43
C ARG A 156 -12.77 7.15 -10.34
N MET A 157 -12.60 6.19 -11.24
CA MET A 157 -13.68 5.71 -12.11
C MET A 157 -14.81 5.05 -11.32
N ILE A 158 -14.51 4.28 -10.28
CA ILE A 158 -15.53 3.71 -9.37
C ILE A 158 -16.36 4.84 -8.72
N VAL A 159 -15.71 5.89 -8.22
CA VAL A 159 -16.41 7.06 -7.65
C VAL A 159 -17.27 7.78 -8.71
N GLN A 160 -16.78 7.88 -9.94
CA GLN A 160 -17.56 8.45 -11.05
C GLN A 160 -18.81 7.59 -11.39
N VAL A 161 -18.71 6.26 -11.30
CA VAL A 161 -19.86 5.37 -11.49
C VAL A 161 -20.83 5.47 -10.32
N PHE A 162 -20.36 5.68 -9.09
CA PHE A 162 -21.26 6.02 -7.97
C PHE A 162 -22.01 7.34 -8.20
N ALA A 163 -21.35 8.36 -8.75
CA ALA A 163 -22.02 9.61 -9.12
C ALA A 163 -23.11 9.36 -10.20
N GLN A 164 -22.84 8.52 -11.19
CA GLN A 164 -23.84 8.08 -12.17
C GLN A 164 -24.99 7.31 -11.52
N ALA A 165 -24.69 6.40 -10.58
CA ALA A 165 -25.68 5.62 -9.87
C ALA A 165 -26.66 6.51 -9.10
N ILE A 166 -26.13 7.47 -8.33
CA ILE A 166 -26.93 8.43 -7.58
C ILE A 166 -27.71 9.35 -8.51
N GLY A 167 -27.09 9.83 -9.60
CA GLY A 167 -27.79 10.64 -10.60
C GLY A 167 -28.98 9.88 -11.23
N PHE A 168 -28.83 8.58 -11.49
CA PHE A 168 -29.93 7.73 -11.97
C PHE A 168 -31.01 7.53 -10.90
N ILE A 169 -30.62 7.31 -9.63
CA ILE A 169 -31.58 7.20 -8.51
C ILE A 169 -32.43 8.47 -8.40
N GLN A 170 -31.81 9.65 -8.46
CA GLN A 170 -32.48 10.93 -8.27
C GLN A 170 -33.36 11.35 -9.47
N SER A 171 -32.89 11.12 -10.70
CA SER A 171 -33.59 11.57 -11.90
C SER A 171 -34.56 10.54 -12.49
N GLY A 172 -34.38 9.26 -12.20
CA GLY A 172 -35.07 8.17 -12.89
C GLY A 172 -34.54 7.87 -14.29
N GLU A 173 -33.55 8.64 -14.80
CA GLU A 173 -32.97 8.46 -16.13
C GLU A 173 -31.46 8.17 -16.07
N LYS A 174 -31.03 7.07 -16.67
CA LYS A 174 -29.61 6.71 -16.70
C LYS A 174 -28.87 7.50 -17.78
N GLN A 175 -28.14 8.53 -17.35
CA GLN A 175 -27.25 9.32 -18.21
C GLN A 175 -25.95 8.58 -18.55
N ASN A 176 -25.25 9.04 -19.59
CA ASN A 176 -23.93 8.50 -19.96
C ASN A 176 -22.88 8.81 -18.86
N LEU A 177 -21.94 7.89 -18.62
CA LEU A 177 -20.88 8.08 -17.62
C LEU A 177 -20.03 9.34 -17.88
N ARG A 178 -19.86 9.72 -19.14
CA ARG A 178 -19.13 10.94 -19.55
C ARG A 178 -19.73 12.22 -18.97
N THR A 179 -21.03 12.25 -18.67
CA THR A 179 -21.68 13.41 -18.04
C THR A 179 -21.11 13.67 -16.64
N PHE A 180 -20.65 12.62 -15.95
CA PHE A 180 -20.12 12.71 -14.59
C PHE A 180 -18.60 12.93 -14.53
N LYS A 181 -17.92 13.17 -15.67
CA LYS A 181 -16.45 13.32 -15.72
C LYS A 181 -15.91 14.46 -14.84
N HIS A 182 -16.75 15.47 -14.57
CA HIS A 182 -16.46 16.65 -13.75
C HIS A 182 -17.38 16.75 -12.51
N ALA A 183 -17.97 15.64 -12.06
CA ALA A 183 -18.78 15.63 -10.85
C ALA A 183 -17.98 16.16 -9.64
N GLU A 184 -18.64 16.92 -8.76
CA GLU A 184 -17.98 17.63 -7.66
C GLU A 184 -17.22 16.68 -6.72
N CYS A 185 -17.76 15.48 -6.47
CA CYS A 185 -17.11 14.46 -5.66
C CYS A 185 -15.74 14.02 -6.22
N LEU A 186 -15.49 14.18 -7.52
CA LEU A 186 -14.19 13.85 -8.12
C LEU A 186 -13.12 14.90 -7.80
N LYS A 187 -13.50 16.14 -7.45
CA LYS A 187 -12.57 17.12 -6.88
C LYS A 187 -12.18 16.71 -5.46
N THR A 188 -13.14 16.28 -4.65
CA THR A 188 -12.88 15.71 -3.32
C THR A 188 -11.95 14.51 -3.39
N PHE A 189 -12.20 13.60 -4.33
CA PHE A 189 -11.31 12.47 -4.58
C PHE A 189 -9.87 12.94 -4.83
N ASN A 190 -9.67 13.87 -5.76
CA ASN A 190 -8.33 14.35 -6.10
C ASN A 190 -7.64 15.00 -4.90
N LEU A 191 -8.33 15.85 -4.15
CA LEU A 191 -7.76 16.51 -2.97
C LEU A 191 -7.40 15.50 -1.87
N ALA A 192 -8.31 14.57 -1.56
CA ALA A 192 -8.08 13.55 -0.56
C ALA A 192 -6.93 12.61 -0.96
N PHE A 193 -6.80 12.31 -2.26
CA PHE A 193 -5.74 11.45 -2.79
C PHE A 193 -4.37 12.10 -2.57
N GLU A 194 -4.19 13.33 -3.05
CA GLU A 194 -2.89 14.03 -2.92
C GLU A 194 -2.53 14.27 -1.44
N THR A 195 -3.53 14.57 -0.61
CA THR A 195 -3.34 14.75 0.83
C THR A 195 -2.86 13.46 1.49
N GLU A 196 -3.53 12.33 1.24
CA GLU A 196 -3.13 11.05 1.82
C GLU A 196 -1.79 10.57 1.27
N ARG A 197 -1.55 10.74 -0.03
CA ARG A 197 -0.28 10.37 -0.68
C ARG A 197 0.90 11.06 -0.01
N ASN A 198 0.80 12.37 0.21
CA ASN A 198 1.84 13.13 0.90
C ASN A 198 2.04 12.65 2.35
N ARG A 199 0.95 12.37 3.08
CA ARG A 199 1.05 11.82 4.46
C ARG A 199 1.74 10.46 4.47
N ARG A 200 1.44 9.60 3.51
CA ARG A 200 2.05 8.26 3.37
C ARG A 200 3.53 8.35 2.98
N MET A 201 3.90 9.24 2.06
CA MET A 201 5.30 9.52 1.73
C MET A 201 6.08 9.97 2.96
N LEU A 202 5.56 10.95 3.72
CA LEU A 202 6.21 11.42 4.95
C LEU A 202 6.28 10.32 6.04
N TRP A 203 5.24 9.49 6.16
CA TRP A 203 5.26 8.33 7.04
C TRP A 203 6.38 7.34 6.66
N ARG A 204 6.55 7.05 5.36
CA ARG A 204 7.63 6.17 4.85
C ARG A 204 9.03 6.69 5.16
N ILE A 205 9.21 8.01 5.22
CA ILE A 205 10.47 8.64 5.65
C ILE A 205 10.75 8.36 7.13
N GLY A 206 9.71 8.22 7.95
CA GLY A 206 9.81 7.97 9.37
C GLY A 206 9.25 9.07 10.26
N PHE A 207 8.62 10.12 9.72
CA PHE A 207 8.03 11.18 10.55
C PHE A 207 6.91 10.64 11.45
N SER A 208 6.74 11.22 12.64
CA SER A 208 5.60 10.92 13.52
C SER A 208 4.29 11.53 12.98
N PRO A 209 3.11 11.08 13.41
CA PRO A 209 1.84 11.71 13.03
C PRO A 209 1.81 13.23 13.27
N GLU A 210 2.35 13.68 14.40
CA GLU A 210 2.42 15.08 14.79
C GLU A 210 3.34 15.89 13.88
N GLN A 211 4.53 15.33 13.57
CA GLN A 211 5.47 15.92 12.62
C GLN A 211 4.88 15.99 11.21
N ILE A 212 4.15 14.95 10.77
CA ILE A 212 3.44 14.94 9.49
C ILE A 212 2.42 16.08 9.44
N ASP A 213 1.60 16.25 10.49
CA ASP A 213 0.63 17.34 10.55
C ASP A 213 1.28 18.72 10.50
N HIS A 214 2.41 18.90 11.20
CA HIS A 214 3.17 20.15 11.12
C HIS A 214 3.69 20.41 9.70
N LEU A 215 4.34 19.43 9.07
CA LEU A 215 4.89 19.55 7.71
C LEU A 215 3.80 19.81 6.67
N MET A 216 2.67 19.11 6.76
CA MET A 216 1.53 19.32 5.85
C MET A 216 0.98 20.74 5.93
N ASN A 217 1.08 21.39 7.10
CA ASN A 217 0.62 22.76 7.31
C ASN A 217 1.64 23.84 6.93
N LYS A 218 2.94 23.54 7.04
CA LYS A 218 4.01 24.56 6.97
C LYS A 218 5.02 24.38 5.83
N ALA A 219 5.17 23.16 5.31
CA ALA A 219 6.29 22.76 4.46
C ALA A 219 5.83 22.22 3.08
N ARG A 220 4.75 22.78 2.52
CA ARG A 220 4.15 22.26 1.28
C ARG A 220 5.12 22.29 0.10
N LYS A 221 6.02 23.27 0.05
CA LYS A 221 7.03 23.36 -1.02
C LYS A 221 8.04 22.22 -0.88
N GLU A 222 8.56 22.01 0.32
CA GLU A 222 9.56 20.99 0.64
C GLU A 222 9.01 19.59 0.40
N ILE A 223 7.74 19.35 0.74
CA ILE A 223 7.03 18.10 0.41
C ILE A 223 7.01 17.87 -1.11
N ASN A 224 6.63 18.87 -1.89
CA ASN A 224 6.56 18.74 -3.35
C ASN A 224 7.95 18.57 -4.00
N ASP A 225 8.98 19.23 -3.46
CA ASP A 225 10.34 19.13 -3.98
C ASP A 225 10.91 17.73 -3.69
N PHE A 226 10.64 17.18 -2.50
CA PHE A 226 11.00 15.81 -2.17
C PHE A 226 10.24 14.79 -3.00
N ASP A 227 8.93 14.96 -3.22
CA ASP A 227 8.10 14.07 -4.05
C ASP A 227 8.65 13.94 -5.49
N LYS A 228 9.07 15.06 -6.08
CA LYS A 228 9.73 15.04 -7.40
C LYS A 228 11.04 14.26 -7.38
N ALA A 229 11.85 14.44 -6.33
CA ALA A 229 13.14 13.80 -6.21
C ALA A 229 13.02 12.28 -6.00
N ILE A 230 12.11 11.83 -5.13
CA ILE A 230 11.87 10.40 -4.87
C ILE A 230 11.25 9.72 -6.10
N SER A 231 10.27 10.36 -6.76
CA SER A 231 9.60 9.82 -7.95
C SER A 231 10.58 9.53 -9.09
N TYR A 232 11.60 10.38 -9.27
CA TYR A 232 12.65 10.14 -10.26
C TYR A 232 13.29 8.76 -10.11
N PHE A 233 13.57 8.33 -8.87
CA PHE A 233 14.22 7.04 -8.63
C PHE A 233 13.23 5.88 -8.66
N GLU A 234 12.03 6.04 -8.08
CA GLU A 234 11.00 4.99 -8.09
C GLU A 234 10.56 4.57 -9.51
N ASP A 235 10.54 5.52 -10.45
CA ASP A 235 10.06 5.28 -11.80
C ASP A 235 11.13 4.69 -12.74
N ARG A 236 12.39 4.56 -12.29
CA ARG A 236 13.47 3.97 -13.11
C ARG A 236 13.33 2.48 -13.23
N LYS A 237 13.42 1.99 -14.47
CA LYS A 237 13.35 0.58 -14.80
C LYS A 237 14.63 0.07 -15.44
N VAL A 238 14.90 -1.21 -15.23
CA VAL A 238 16.09 -1.89 -15.74
C VAL A 238 16.13 -1.86 -17.27
N SER A 239 17.33 -1.80 -17.84
CA SER A 239 17.55 -1.78 -19.28
C SER A 239 17.17 -3.10 -19.98
N LYS A 240 17.04 -4.21 -19.22
CA LYS A 240 16.57 -5.52 -19.72
C LYS A 240 15.17 -5.45 -20.35
N GLY A 241 14.34 -4.47 -19.95
CA GLY A 241 12.99 -4.30 -20.45
C GLY A 241 11.95 -5.16 -19.71
N ILE A 242 10.84 -5.44 -20.39
CA ILE A 242 9.71 -6.20 -19.84
C ILE A 242 10.08 -7.66 -19.63
N GLU A 243 9.72 -8.20 -18.48
CA GLU A 243 9.91 -9.59 -18.10
C GLU A 243 8.55 -10.29 -17.96
N LYS A 244 8.46 -11.53 -18.46
CA LYS A 244 7.28 -12.38 -18.26
C LYS A 244 7.38 -13.09 -16.91
N LEU A 245 6.28 -13.13 -16.20
CA LEU A 245 6.11 -13.82 -14.92
C LEU A 245 5.14 -14.99 -15.09
N PRO A 246 5.12 -15.97 -14.17
CA PRO A 246 4.15 -17.07 -14.22
C PRO A 246 2.69 -16.59 -14.27
N ASP A 247 2.39 -15.50 -13.55
CA ASP A 247 1.05 -14.93 -13.41
C ASP A 247 0.89 -13.58 -14.12
N GLY A 248 1.82 -13.19 -15.01
CA GLY A 248 1.78 -11.83 -15.55
C GLY A 248 3.01 -11.38 -16.33
N PHE A 249 3.25 -10.08 -16.28
CA PHE A 249 4.50 -9.46 -16.70
C PHE A 249 4.81 -8.23 -15.87
N THR A 250 6.06 -7.79 -15.92
CA THR A 250 6.52 -6.59 -15.22
C THR A 250 7.63 -5.90 -15.98
N HIS A 251 8.03 -4.72 -15.53
CA HIS A 251 9.29 -4.09 -15.89
C HIS A 251 9.98 -3.74 -14.57
N ASN A 252 11.09 -4.43 -14.26
CA ASN A 252 11.66 -4.35 -12.93
C ASN A 252 12.21 -2.96 -12.60
N PRO A 253 11.99 -2.44 -11.38
CA PRO A 253 12.57 -1.19 -10.92
C PRO A 253 14.09 -1.32 -10.74
N VAL A 254 14.82 -0.24 -10.97
CA VAL A 254 16.26 -0.18 -10.67
C VAL A 254 16.48 0.00 -9.16
N PHE A 255 15.64 0.81 -8.51
CA PHE A 255 15.89 1.31 -7.17
C PHE A 255 14.82 0.84 -6.17
N LEU A 256 15.30 0.25 -5.07
CA LEU A 256 14.59 -0.09 -3.85
C LEU A 256 14.64 1.10 -2.89
N ILE A 257 13.76 2.08 -3.08
CA ILE A 257 13.76 3.32 -2.29
C ILE A 257 13.63 3.09 -0.79
N ARG A 258 12.93 2.03 -0.38
CA ARG A 258 12.81 1.61 1.03
C ARG A 258 14.19 1.38 1.68
N ASN A 259 15.18 0.87 0.94
CA ASN A 259 16.54 0.68 1.47
C ASN A 259 17.22 2.02 1.76
N LEU A 260 17.08 3.01 0.87
CA LEU A 260 17.61 4.35 1.13
C LEU A 260 16.93 5.00 2.32
N LEU A 261 15.60 5.00 2.36
CA LEU A 261 14.86 5.63 3.46
C LEU A 261 15.23 5.04 4.83
N ARG A 262 15.57 3.74 4.88
CA ARG A 262 16.07 3.09 6.10
C ARG A 262 17.50 3.48 6.47
N LEU A 263 18.39 3.65 5.49
CA LEU A 263 19.84 3.81 5.72
C LEU A 263 20.29 5.27 5.77
N LEU A 264 19.60 6.16 5.07
CA LEU A 264 19.98 7.56 4.94
C LEU A 264 19.97 8.33 6.28
N PRO A 265 18.96 8.19 7.17
CA PRO A 265 19.02 8.86 8.47
C PRO A 265 20.21 8.37 9.30
N ALA A 266 20.48 7.07 9.34
CA ALA A 266 21.62 6.50 10.06
C ALA A 266 22.97 7.04 9.54
N TYR A 267 23.10 7.18 8.22
CA TYR A 267 24.27 7.79 7.60
C TYR A 267 24.46 9.23 8.08
N TYR A 268 23.42 10.06 8.07
CA TYR A 268 23.49 11.44 8.51
C TYR A 268 23.77 11.60 10.01
N VAL A 269 23.20 10.73 10.86
CA VAL A 269 23.56 10.67 12.29
C VAL A 269 25.06 10.39 12.46
N ALA A 270 25.61 9.44 11.70
CA ALA A 270 27.04 9.12 11.76
C ALA A 270 27.93 10.28 11.27
N GLN A 271 27.47 11.06 10.29
CA GLN A 271 28.16 12.28 9.82
C GLN A 271 28.01 13.48 10.76
N LYS A 272 27.17 13.38 11.81
CA LYS A 272 26.89 14.49 12.76
C LYS A 272 26.44 15.77 12.06
N ILE A 273 25.56 15.63 11.06
CA ILE A 273 25.05 16.77 10.31
C ILE A 273 24.14 17.63 11.20
N GLY A 274 24.43 18.92 11.32
CA GLY A 274 23.66 19.85 12.17
C GLY A 274 22.77 20.83 11.41
N ARG A 275 22.83 20.85 10.07
CA ARG A 275 22.16 21.86 9.23
C ARG A 275 21.82 21.32 7.84
N ALA A 276 20.77 21.87 7.23
CA ALA A 276 20.23 21.37 5.97
C ALA A 276 21.10 21.66 4.74
N ASP A 277 21.91 22.71 4.80
CA ASP A 277 22.78 23.21 3.74
C ASP A 277 24.19 22.60 3.78
N ASP A 278 24.46 21.66 4.70
CA ASP A 278 25.76 21.00 4.79
C ASP A 278 25.93 19.92 3.73
N GLN A 279 26.30 20.36 2.53
CA GLN A 279 26.56 19.46 1.40
C GLN A 279 27.80 18.58 1.61
N SER A 280 28.70 18.93 2.54
CA SER A 280 29.90 18.14 2.80
C SER A 280 29.56 16.80 3.48
N ALA A 281 28.42 16.74 4.17
CA ALA A 281 27.91 15.55 4.83
C ALA A 281 27.03 14.68 3.90
N TYR A 282 26.90 15.02 2.61
CA TYR A 282 26.08 14.23 1.68
C TYR A 282 26.69 12.85 1.45
N MET A 283 25.83 11.86 1.27
CA MET A 283 26.23 10.54 0.82
C MET A 283 26.80 10.63 -0.60
N PRO A 284 27.99 10.05 -0.85
CA PRO A 284 28.57 9.98 -2.20
C PRO A 284 27.59 9.36 -3.20
N HIS A 285 27.55 9.91 -4.42
CA HIS A 285 26.52 9.57 -5.41
C HIS A 285 26.51 8.09 -5.81
N ASP A 286 27.69 7.47 -5.88
CA ASP A 286 27.86 6.05 -6.19
C ASP A 286 27.31 5.19 -5.05
N ILE A 287 27.63 5.53 -3.79
CA ILE A 287 27.11 4.85 -2.61
C ILE A 287 25.59 4.99 -2.53
N PHE A 288 25.07 6.21 -2.73
CA PHE A 288 23.64 6.51 -2.73
C PHE A 288 22.87 5.64 -3.73
N CYS A 289 23.37 5.53 -4.98
CA CYS A 289 22.74 4.67 -5.98
C CYS A 289 22.90 3.17 -5.64
N LYS A 290 24.05 2.77 -5.10
CA LYS A 290 24.36 1.37 -4.79
C LYS A 290 23.50 0.82 -3.64
N ILE A 291 23.23 1.59 -2.60
CA ILE A 291 22.39 1.11 -1.47
C ILE A 291 20.93 0.92 -1.86
N MET A 292 20.47 1.59 -2.93
CA MET A 292 19.15 1.42 -3.50
C MET A 292 19.09 0.35 -4.57
N ALA A 293 20.21 -0.07 -5.16
CA ALA A 293 20.19 -0.98 -6.29
C ALA A 293 19.54 -2.32 -5.89
N ALA A 294 18.55 -2.77 -6.68
CA ALA A 294 18.05 -4.14 -6.55
C ALA A 294 19.13 -5.14 -7.01
N SER A 295 19.06 -6.37 -6.51
CA SER A 295 20.06 -7.44 -6.71
C SER A 295 20.26 -7.82 -8.18
N TYR A 296 19.24 -7.68 -9.02
CA TYR A 296 19.27 -8.01 -10.45
C TYR A 296 19.75 -6.87 -11.36
N VAL A 297 20.10 -5.71 -10.78
CA VAL A 297 20.48 -4.52 -11.54
C VAL A 297 21.91 -4.66 -12.08
N VAL A 298 22.11 -4.30 -13.35
CA VAL A 298 23.43 -4.35 -14.00
C VAL A 298 24.15 -2.99 -13.96
N LYS A 299 25.47 -2.99 -14.19
CA LYS A 299 26.30 -1.76 -14.16
C LYS A 299 25.74 -0.62 -15.03
N ARG A 300 25.21 -0.95 -16.21
CA ARG A 300 24.60 0.02 -17.14
C ARG A 300 23.44 0.78 -16.51
N ASP A 301 22.63 0.11 -15.71
CA ASP A 301 21.46 0.72 -15.05
C ASP A 301 21.90 1.72 -13.97
N LEU A 302 23.10 1.56 -13.41
CA LEU A 302 23.68 2.36 -12.32
C LEU A 302 24.67 3.45 -12.78
N GLU A 303 24.87 3.64 -14.09
CA GLU A 303 25.76 4.66 -14.63
C GLU A 303 25.46 6.08 -14.09
N LEU A 304 26.47 6.74 -13.52
CA LEU A 304 26.34 8.08 -12.98
C LEU A 304 26.38 9.13 -14.10
N THR A 305 25.20 9.37 -14.69
CA THR A 305 25.01 10.48 -15.63
C THR A 305 24.92 11.82 -14.89
N PRO A 306 25.23 12.96 -15.54
CA PRO A 306 25.05 14.29 -14.94
C PRO A 306 23.63 14.52 -14.40
N ALA A 307 22.62 14.01 -15.12
CA ALA A 307 21.24 14.06 -14.67
C ALA A 307 21.05 13.28 -13.35
N ARG A 308 21.55 12.04 -13.26
CA ARG A 308 21.43 11.23 -12.05
C ARG A 308 22.13 11.88 -10.86
N VAL A 309 23.32 12.43 -11.07
CA VAL A 309 24.04 13.19 -10.04
C VAL A 309 23.19 14.35 -9.50
N SER A 310 22.59 15.13 -10.39
CA SER A 310 21.70 16.23 -10.00
C SER A 310 20.49 15.75 -9.18
N TYR A 311 19.86 14.62 -9.56
CA TYR A 311 18.75 14.05 -8.79
C TYR A 311 19.16 13.48 -7.44
N VAL A 312 20.37 12.91 -7.31
CA VAL A 312 20.90 12.47 -6.01
C VAL A 312 21.06 13.68 -5.08
N GLN A 313 21.64 14.77 -5.59
CA GLN A 313 21.80 16.01 -4.82
C GLN A 313 20.45 16.59 -4.42
N ALA A 314 19.51 16.69 -5.37
CA ALA A 314 18.17 17.21 -5.12
C ALA A 314 17.40 16.37 -4.08
N PHE A 315 17.55 15.03 -4.10
CA PHE A 315 16.96 14.16 -3.08
C PHE A 315 17.52 14.48 -1.69
N GLN A 316 18.85 14.50 -1.56
CA GLN A 316 19.50 14.72 -0.26
C GLN A 316 19.19 16.12 0.29
N GLU A 317 19.19 17.13 -0.57
CA GLU A 317 18.83 18.50 -0.22
C GLU A 317 17.36 18.60 0.23
N SER A 318 16.42 18.07 -0.55
CA SER A 318 14.99 18.12 -0.20
C SER A 318 14.66 17.32 1.06
N TYR A 319 15.33 16.17 1.27
CA TYR A 319 15.22 15.38 2.49
C TYR A 319 15.65 16.17 3.73
N LEU A 320 16.81 16.83 3.68
CA LEU A 320 17.32 17.61 4.81
C LEU A 320 16.49 18.89 5.04
N LYS A 321 15.97 19.51 3.98
CA LYS A 321 15.03 20.64 4.10
C LYS A 321 13.72 20.25 4.77
N LEU A 322 13.17 19.08 4.46
CA LEU A 322 11.99 18.55 5.16
C LEU A 322 12.24 18.44 6.67
N ILE A 323 13.40 17.92 7.07
CA ILE A 323 13.80 17.83 8.48
C ILE A 323 13.89 19.22 9.09
N ALA A 324 14.56 20.17 8.41
CA ALA A 324 14.72 21.53 8.90
C ALA A 324 13.37 22.27 9.08
N SER A 325 12.36 21.97 8.25
CA SER A 325 11.04 22.57 8.34
C SER A 325 10.27 22.25 9.62
N LEU A 326 10.69 21.24 10.39
CA LEU A 326 10.13 20.98 11.72
C LEU A 326 10.51 22.07 12.75
N GLY A 327 11.68 22.71 12.58
CA GLY A 327 12.20 23.66 13.57
C GLY A 327 12.67 22.99 14.89
N GLU A 328 12.76 21.66 14.90
CA GLU A 328 13.27 20.84 16.00
C GLU A 328 14.79 20.62 15.88
N PRO A 329 15.50 20.23 16.96
CA PRO A 329 16.92 19.92 16.90
C PRO A 329 17.23 18.80 15.89
N PHE A 330 18.14 19.08 14.95
CA PHE A 330 18.42 18.21 13.79
C PHE A 330 18.80 16.78 14.18
N ASP A 331 19.67 16.64 15.19
CA ASP A 331 20.13 15.35 15.71
C ASP A 331 19.01 14.52 16.33
N GLU A 332 18.05 15.16 17.01
CA GLU A 332 16.93 14.47 17.66
C GLU A 332 15.95 13.95 16.60
N VAL A 333 15.63 14.78 15.61
CA VAL A 333 14.79 14.38 14.48
C VAL A 333 15.45 13.24 13.72
N LEU A 334 16.73 13.34 13.38
CA LEU A 334 17.43 12.31 12.63
C LEU A 334 17.49 10.96 13.36
N LYS A 335 17.71 10.97 14.68
CA LYS A 335 17.66 9.74 15.50
C LYS A 335 16.25 9.12 15.50
N SER A 336 15.22 9.94 15.67
CA SER A 336 13.82 9.48 15.58
C SER A 336 13.51 8.90 14.21
N LEU A 337 13.92 9.56 13.12
CA LEU A 337 13.77 9.06 11.76
C LEU A 337 14.54 7.76 11.54
N GLN A 338 15.77 7.64 12.05
CA GLN A 338 16.57 6.41 11.97
C GLN A 338 15.82 5.23 12.59
N GLU A 339 15.32 5.38 13.82
CA GLU A 339 14.60 4.32 14.53
C GLU A 339 13.30 3.94 13.83
N ARG A 340 12.49 4.95 13.45
CA ARG A 340 11.17 4.74 12.86
C ARG A 340 11.27 4.18 11.44
N SER A 341 12.14 4.73 10.60
CA SER A 341 12.32 4.28 9.22
C SER A 341 12.89 2.85 9.12
N ALA A 342 13.69 2.41 10.11
CA ALA A 342 14.19 1.03 10.17
C ALA A 342 13.08 0.00 10.35
N ILE A 343 12.01 0.37 11.04
CA ILE A 343 10.81 -0.46 11.22
C ILE A 343 9.91 -0.35 9.98
N ILE A 344 9.59 0.86 9.54
CA ILE A 344 8.66 1.09 8.43
C ILE A 344 9.21 0.49 7.12
N ASN A 345 10.51 0.60 6.89
CA ASN A 345 11.17 0.08 5.69
C ASN A 345 12.00 -1.18 5.99
N HIS A 346 11.48 -2.04 6.87
CA HIS A 346 12.14 -3.27 7.27
C HIS A 346 12.50 -4.15 6.05
N ARG A 347 13.70 -4.75 6.10
CA ARG A 347 14.27 -5.53 4.99
C ARG A 347 13.47 -6.80 4.69
N HIS A 348 13.00 -7.50 5.72
CA HIS A 348 12.23 -8.75 5.58
C HIS A 348 10.73 -8.46 5.46
N ARG A 349 10.37 -7.44 4.68
CA ARG A 349 8.98 -7.13 4.37
C ARG A 349 8.44 -8.21 3.43
N LEU A 350 7.26 -8.70 3.73
CA LEU A 350 6.53 -9.64 2.90
C LEU A 350 6.32 -9.13 1.47
N THR A 351 6.70 -9.96 0.50
CA THR A 351 6.42 -9.81 -0.94
C THR A 351 5.41 -10.85 -1.41
N GLY A 352 4.96 -10.77 -2.67
CA GLY A 352 4.03 -11.74 -3.26
C GLY A 352 4.64 -13.15 -3.34
N ASP A 353 5.80 -13.30 -3.97
CA ASP A 353 6.54 -14.56 -4.01
C ASP A 353 6.87 -15.12 -2.62
N ALA A 354 7.37 -14.28 -1.69
CA ALA A 354 7.67 -14.74 -0.33
C ALA A 354 6.43 -15.35 0.33
N MET A 355 5.24 -14.77 0.12
CA MET A 355 3.99 -15.33 0.62
C MET A 355 3.69 -16.72 0.03
N VAL A 356 3.93 -16.93 -1.27
CA VAL A 356 3.70 -18.23 -1.93
C VAL A 356 4.54 -19.32 -1.27
N PHE A 357 5.86 -19.09 -1.15
CA PHE A 357 6.76 -20.08 -0.53
C PHE A 357 6.51 -20.26 0.97
N ILE A 358 6.15 -19.20 1.70
CA ILE A 358 5.73 -19.31 3.11
C ILE A 358 4.48 -20.19 3.24
N ILE A 359 3.50 -20.07 2.34
CA ILE A 359 2.31 -20.91 2.33
C ILE A 359 2.68 -22.38 2.08
N GLU A 360 3.59 -22.66 1.14
CA GLU A 360 4.08 -24.02 0.90
C GLU A 360 4.73 -24.63 2.15
N GLU A 361 5.52 -23.85 2.88
CA GLU A 361 6.13 -24.29 4.14
C GLU A 361 5.09 -24.56 5.24
N VAL A 362 4.06 -23.72 5.34
CA VAL A 362 2.94 -23.93 6.27
C VAL A 362 2.17 -25.19 5.91
N ILE A 363 1.87 -25.42 4.63
CA ILE A 363 1.18 -26.63 4.14
C ILE A 363 2.03 -27.88 4.41
N ALA A 364 3.34 -27.82 4.16
CA ALA A 364 4.25 -28.94 4.39
C ALA A 364 4.38 -29.32 5.89
N MET A 365 4.12 -28.37 6.79
CA MET A 365 4.10 -28.58 8.24
C MET A 365 2.73 -29.02 8.77
N LYS A 366 1.66 -28.80 8.02
CA LYS A 366 0.29 -29.21 8.38
C LYS A 366 0.26 -30.72 8.68
N GLY A 367 -0.32 -31.08 9.82
CA GLY A 367 -0.39 -32.48 10.29
C GLY A 367 0.89 -33.02 10.93
N LYS A 368 2.03 -32.32 10.82
CA LYS A 368 3.29 -32.67 11.50
C LYS A 368 3.46 -31.90 12.81
N ILE A 369 3.01 -30.65 12.84
CA ILE A 369 3.01 -29.80 14.03
C ILE A 369 1.63 -29.81 14.70
N ARG A 370 1.60 -29.65 16.03
CA ARG A 370 0.34 -29.42 16.75
C ARG A 370 -0.30 -28.11 16.30
N ILE A 371 -1.63 -28.04 16.34
CA ILE A 371 -2.41 -26.90 15.86
C ILE A 371 -2.05 -25.62 16.63
N ASP A 372 -1.88 -25.70 17.94
CA ASP A 372 -1.42 -24.60 18.79
C ASP A 372 -0.04 -24.07 18.36
N GLY A 373 0.92 -24.97 18.16
CA GLY A 373 2.26 -24.62 17.69
C GLY A 373 2.27 -24.00 16.29
N LEU A 374 1.36 -24.41 15.41
CA LEU A 374 1.19 -23.79 14.09
C LEU A 374 0.61 -22.38 14.22
N GLN A 375 -0.45 -22.22 15.02
CA GLN A 375 -1.09 -20.93 15.25
C GLN A 375 -0.10 -19.93 15.86
N GLU A 376 0.69 -20.34 16.86
CA GLU A 376 1.75 -19.51 17.45
C GLU A 376 2.80 -19.09 16.42
N ALA A 377 3.19 -19.98 15.50
CA ALA A 377 4.13 -19.64 14.44
C ALA A 377 3.56 -18.61 13.46
N LEU A 378 2.28 -18.76 13.10
CA LEU A 378 1.58 -17.84 12.22
C LEU A 378 1.37 -16.46 12.89
N ASP A 379 1.01 -16.43 14.16
CA ASP A 379 0.87 -15.18 14.91
C ASP A 379 2.22 -14.44 15.02
N ALA A 380 3.29 -15.14 15.38
CA ALA A 380 4.63 -14.56 15.42
C ALA A 380 5.07 -14.03 14.04
N PHE A 381 4.74 -14.74 12.96
CA PHE A 381 4.97 -14.27 11.60
C PHE A 381 4.15 -13.00 11.30
N ILE A 382 2.83 -13.01 11.58
CA ILE A 382 1.96 -11.85 11.36
C ILE A 382 2.48 -10.62 12.11
N ASP A 383 2.84 -10.77 13.38
CA ASP A 383 3.33 -9.68 14.22
C ASP A 383 4.69 -9.15 13.76
N SER A 384 5.56 -10.03 13.22
CA SER A 384 6.81 -9.61 12.58
C SER A 384 6.61 -8.77 11.32
N GLN A 385 5.43 -8.85 10.71
CA GLN A 385 5.03 -8.12 9.52
C GLN A 385 4.14 -6.90 9.84
N VAL A 386 3.82 -6.60 11.10
CA VAL A 386 3.16 -5.34 11.49
C VAL A 386 4.22 -4.24 11.61
N LEU A 387 4.61 -3.67 10.47
CA LEU A 387 5.71 -2.70 10.36
C LEU A 387 5.30 -1.27 10.77
N ILE A 388 4.78 -1.13 12.00
CA ILE A 388 4.42 0.15 12.62
C ILE A 388 5.33 0.39 13.84
N PRO A 389 6.03 1.55 13.91
CA PRO A 389 6.80 1.91 15.09
C PRO A 389 5.96 1.87 16.37
N GLY A 390 6.49 1.23 17.42
CA GLY A 390 5.79 1.01 18.69
C GLY A 390 4.80 -0.16 18.72
N LYS A 391 4.52 -0.81 17.57
CA LYS A 391 3.70 -2.03 17.49
C LYS A 391 4.43 -3.24 16.91
N TRP A 392 5.53 -3.01 16.20
CA TRP A 392 6.31 -4.07 15.56
C TRP A 392 6.92 -5.03 16.58
N GLN A 393 6.74 -6.33 16.36
CA GLN A 393 7.31 -7.38 17.18
C GLN A 393 8.08 -8.35 16.29
N PRO A 394 9.42 -8.22 16.19
CA PRO A 394 10.22 -9.17 15.42
C PRO A 394 10.17 -10.57 16.05
N VAL A 395 10.40 -11.59 15.23
CA VAL A 395 10.62 -12.95 15.75
C VAL A 395 11.94 -12.94 16.53
N LEU A 396 11.87 -13.29 17.82
CA LEU A 396 13.03 -13.22 18.71
C LEU A 396 14.04 -14.35 18.40
N PRO A 397 15.35 -14.12 18.57
CA PRO A 397 16.37 -15.15 18.35
C PRO A 397 16.12 -16.45 19.11
N GLU A 398 15.54 -16.37 20.32
CA GLU A 398 15.18 -17.52 21.14
C GLU A 398 14.11 -18.39 20.49
N GLN A 399 13.18 -17.78 19.74
CA GLN A 399 12.14 -18.49 19.00
C GLN A 399 12.68 -19.17 17.73
N LEU A 400 13.90 -18.82 17.30
CA LEU A 400 14.57 -19.38 16.11
C LEU A 400 15.53 -20.53 16.45
N LYS A 401 15.73 -20.88 17.72
CA LYS A 401 16.58 -22.03 18.09
C LYS A 401 15.97 -23.33 17.54
N PRO A 402 16.67 -24.16 16.76
CA PRO A 402 16.10 -25.23 15.91
C PRO A 402 15.58 -26.48 16.65
N ASP A 403 15.19 -26.30 17.91
CA ASP A 403 14.87 -27.37 18.86
C ASP A 403 13.41 -27.84 18.77
N THR A 404 12.58 -27.14 18.00
CA THR A 404 11.14 -27.45 17.85
C THR A 404 10.68 -27.37 16.40
N LEU A 405 9.56 -28.02 16.07
CA LEU A 405 8.92 -27.87 14.76
C LEU A 405 8.47 -26.43 14.49
N LYS A 406 8.02 -25.71 15.52
CA LYS A 406 7.66 -24.28 15.45
C LYS A 406 8.85 -23.43 15.02
N SER A 407 9.98 -23.58 15.69
CA SER A 407 11.18 -22.80 15.38
C SER A 407 11.77 -23.14 14.02
N ARG A 408 11.68 -24.40 13.58
CA ARG A 408 12.04 -24.78 12.21
C ARG A 408 11.15 -24.08 11.17
N LEU A 409 9.83 -24.03 11.37
CA LEU A 409 8.93 -23.30 10.48
C LEU A 409 9.26 -21.79 10.47
N LEU A 410 9.49 -21.17 11.62
CA LEU A 410 9.86 -19.75 11.70
C LEU A 410 11.19 -19.45 10.98
N ASN A 411 12.20 -20.32 11.12
CA ASN A 411 13.46 -20.17 10.39
C ASN A 411 13.26 -20.22 8.89
N LYS A 412 12.45 -21.15 8.39
CA LYS A 412 12.13 -21.25 6.97
C LYS A 412 11.37 -20.02 6.46
N ILE A 413 10.43 -19.51 7.26
CA ILE A 413 9.72 -18.27 6.94
C ILE A 413 10.71 -17.10 6.82
N GLN A 414 11.64 -16.95 7.77
CA GLN A 414 12.66 -15.90 7.72
C GLN A 414 13.60 -16.07 6.51
N ALA A 415 14.00 -17.30 6.19
CA ALA A 415 14.80 -17.60 5.00
C ALA A 415 14.08 -17.20 3.71
N ASN A 416 12.80 -17.57 3.56
CA ASN A 416 11.98 -17.19 2.40
C ASN A 416 11.79 -15.66 2.32
N LEU A 417 11.58 -14.98 3.45
CA LEU A 417 11.50 -13.52 3.46
C LEU A 417 12.79 -12.85 3.00
N GLU A 418 13.95 -13.43 3.26
CA GLU A 418 15.24 -12.88 2.83
C GLU A 418 15.57 -13.23 1.37
N GLU A 419 15.29 -14.47 0.95
CA GLU A 419 15.51 -14.95 -0.42
C GLU A 419 14.62 -14.22 -1.44
N TYR A 420 13.33 -14.05 -1.11
CA TYR A 420 12.32 -13.49 -2.01
C TYR A 420 11.97 -12.02 -1.71
N LYS A 421 12.82 -11.30 -0.95
CA LYS A 421 12.57 -9.90 -0.53
C LYS A 421 12.44 -8.88 -1.67
N GLU A 422 12.87 -9.23 -2.88
CA GLU A 422 12.83 -8.35 -4.07
C GLU A 422 12.02 -8.94 -5.23
N SER A 423 11.54 -10.18 -5.08
CA SER A 423 10.76 -10.86 -6.10
C SER A 423 9.26 -10.57 -5.93
N ILE A 424 8.45 -10.93 -6.93
CA ILE A 424 7.13 -10.33 -7.20
C ILE A 424 6.04 -11.34 -6.98
#